data_AF-A0A9Q0FN64-F1
#
_entry.id   AF-A0A9Q0FN64-F1
#
_cell.length_a   1.000
_cell.length_b   1.000
_cell.length_c   1.000
_cell.angle_alpha   90.00
_cell.angle_beta   90.00
_cell.angle_gamma   90.00
#
_symmetry.space_group_name_H-M   'P 1'
#
loop_
_entity.id
_entity.type
_entity.pdbx_description
1 polymer ?
#
loop_
_entity_poly.entity_id
_entity_poly.type
_entity_poly.pdbx_seq_one_letter_code
_entity_poly.pdbx_strand_id
1 'polypeptide(L)'
;MFPAKPTSRFIPFALAFLLLTFTVLVTANEDPVVGADTGEDDDGLKELTAIDEQEGQEHDQHQQGFDQQKEAEITVKSLTVSNLHIGKGTDFSGVPTKMLTVNGSLRMSIYNPATVGIHVSSTPIKLIYSEIAIATGQLKKYYQPRKSHRTVSVTVEGNKVPLYGAGSNLVFSQTGVVVPSTLKFEIQSQGNVVGKLVKTKYRKHISCPVVLDSSNSKPIKFKKNTC
;
A
#
# COMPACT_ATOMS: atom_id res chain seq x y z
N MET A 1 26.27 53.47 -14.57
CA MET A 1 26.42 53.02 -13.17
C MET A 1 26.26 51.51 -13.18
N PHE A 2 27.36 50.75 -13.07
CA PHE A 2 27.37 49.29 -13.17
C PHE A 2 27.63 48.67 -11.78
N PRO A 3 26.85 47.68 -11.34
CA PRO A 3 27.31 46.70 -10.36
C PRO A 3 27.93 45.50 -11.08
N ALA A 4 29.22 45.26 -10.86
CA ALA A 4 29.95 44.14 -11.44
C ALA A 4 29.53 42.79 -10.81
N LYS A 5 29.51 41.73 -11.61
CA LYS A 5 29.22 40.36 -11.17
C LYS A 5 30.50 39.70 -10.64
N PRO A 6 30.57 39.24 -9.37
CA PRO A 6 31.77 38.61 -8.84
C PRO A 6 32.02 37.25 -9.50
N THR A 7 33.26 37.03 -9.93
CA THR A 7 33.74 35.75 -10.46
C THR A 7 34.27 34.90 -9.31
N SER A 8 33.56 33.82 -8.96
CA SER A 8 34.09 32.82 -8.02
C SER A 8 34.82 31.72 -8.79
N ARG A 9 36.06 31.45 -8.41
CA ARG A 9 36.96 30.53 -9.11
C ARG A 9 36.86 29.10 -8.56
N PHE A 10 37.09 28.14 -9.43
CA PHE A 10 37.28 26.73 -9.07
C PHE A 10 38.49 26.54 -8.15
N ILE A 11 38.36 25.71 -7.12
CA ILE A 11 39.46 25.04 -6.43
C ILE A 11 39.03 23.58 -6.19
N PRO A 12 39.67 22.57 -6.81
CA PRO A 12 39.45 21.17 -6.48
C PRO A 12 40.32 20.78 -5.29
N PHE A 13 39.70 20.45 -4.15
CA PHE A 13 40.43 19.90 -3.01
C PHE A 13 40.46 18.36 -3.12
N ALA A 14 41.56 17.84 -3.65
CA ALA A 14 41.84 16.41 -3.61
C ALA A 14 42.29 16.04 -2.19
N LEU A 15 41.53 15.19 -1.50
CA LEU A 15 42.01 14.46 -0.33
C LEU A 15 41.76 12.97 -0.52
N ALA A 16 42.85 12.22 -0.61
CA ALA A 16 42.80 10.77 -0.63
C ALA A 16 42.40 10.24 0.75
N PHE A 17 41.32 9.45 0.82
CA PHE A 17 41.03 8.62 1.98
C PHE A 17 41.45 7.18 1.70
N LEU A 18 42.30 6.68 2.60
CA LEU A 18 43.10 5.48 2.42
C LEU A 18 42.25 4.23 2.70
N LEU A 19 42.31 3.25 1.81
CA LEU A 19 41.59 1.97 1.97
C LEU A 19 42.20 1.15 3.11
N LEU A 20 41.39 0.81 4.11
CA LEU A 20 41.71 -0.24 5.10
C LEU A 20 40.83 -1.46 4.83
N THR A 21 41.37 -2.40 4.06
CA THR A 21 40.81 -3.74 3.85
C THR A 21 41.19 -4.64 5.02
N PHE A 22 40.24 -5.00 5.88
CA PHE A 22 40.43 -6.06 6.86
C PHE A 22 40.08 -7.42 6.26
N THR A 23 41.11 -8.18 5.88
CA THR A 23 41.02 -9.62 5.59
C THR A 23 41.12 -10.40 6.90
N VAL A 24 40.05 -11.07 7.31
CA VAL A 24 40.11 -12.04 8.41
C VAL A 24 40.48 -13.40 7.84
N LEU A 25 41.65 -13.90 8.21
CA LEU A 25 42.12 -15.25 7.91
C LEU A 25 41.80 -16.13 9.12
N VAL A 26 41.03 -17.20 8.93
CA VAL A 26 40.83 -18.24 9.95
C VAL A 26 41.53 -19.51 9.46
N THR A 27 42.52 -19.97 10.23
CA THR A 27 43.28 -21.18 9.96
C THR A 27 42.59 -22.40 10.56
N ALA A 28 42.32 -23.41 9.74
CA ALA A 28 42.05 -24.76 10.21
C ALA A 28 43.38 -25.50 10.46
N ASN A 29 43.39 -26.42 11.43
CA ASN A 29 44.44 -27.42 11.62
C ASN A 29 43.77 -28.79 11.87
N GLU A 30 44.37 -29.86 11.36
CA GLU A 30 43.85 -31.23 11.35
C GLU A 30 44.32 -32.08 12.56
N ASP A 31 43.75 -33.28 12.68
CA ASP A 31 43.87 -34.27 13.78
C ASP A 31 45.25 -34.97 13.90
N PRO A 32 45.47 -35.88 14.90
CA PRO A 32 45.14 -37.30 14.65
C PRO A 32 44.75 -38.21 15.86
N VAL A 33 43.76 -39.09 15.62
CA VAL A 33 43.63 -40.56 15.87
C VAL A 33 44.20 -41.27 17.15
N VAL A 34 43.48 -42.35 17.55
CA VAL A 34 43.78 -43.49 18.50
C VAL A 34 43.10 -43.34 19.89
N GLY A 35 42.41 -44.32 20.49
CA GLY A 35 41.95 -45.66 20.06
C GLY A 35 41.75 -46.64 21.25
N ALA A 36 40.66 -47.44 21.26
CA ALA A 36 40.29 -48.49 22.26
C ALA A 36 40.00 -47.98 23.71
N ASP A 37 39.34 -48.69 24.65
CA ASP A 37 38.73 -50.04 24.70
C ASP A 37 37.65 -50.13 25.82
N THR A 38 36.81 -51.19 25.84
CA THR A 38 35.96 -51.70 26.99
C THR A 38 34.90 -50.74 27.60
N GLY A 39 33.70 -51.14 28.09
CA GLY A 39 33.30 -52.35 28.85
C GLY A 39 33.59 -52.08 30.34
N GLU A 40 32.72 -52.23 31.35
CA GLU A 40 31.36 -52.73 31.58
C GLU A 40 31.06 -52.36 33.08
N ASP A 41 29.81 -52.54 33.53
CA ASP A 41 29.39 -52.86 34.91
C ASP A 41 29.55 -51.88 36.11
N ASP A 42 28.39 -51.33 36.49
CA ASP A 42 27.67 -51.55 37.77
C ASP A 42 28.08 -50.97 39.16
N ASP A 43 27.01 -50.40 39.75
CA ASP A 43 26.50 -50.52 41.13
C ASP A 43 26.68 -49.39 42.17
N GLY A 44 25.53 -49.09 42.80
CA GLY A 44 25.38 -48.79 44.22
C GLY A 44 26.11 -47.60 44.86
N LEU A 45 25.41 -46.47 45.00
CA LEU A 45 24.69 -46.23 46.27
C LEU A 45 23.57 -45.18 46.14
N LYS A 46 22.45 -45.42 46.84
CA LYS A 46 21.34 -44.47 47.03
C LYS A 46 21.54 -43.74 48.36
N GLU A 47 21.05 -42.51 48.49
CA GLU A 47 20.11 -42.13 49.57
C GLU A 47 19.51 -40.72 49.36
N LEU A 48 18.17 -40.62 49.49
CA LEU A 48 17.35 -39.50 50.03
C LEU A 48 17.47 -38.08 49.37
N THR A 49 16.48 -37.20 49.20
CA THR A 49 15.00 -37.08 49.41
C THR A 49 14.57 -35.76 48.69
N ALA A 50 13.31 -35.39 48.39
CA ALA A 50 11.95 -35.97 48.43
C ALA A 50 10.98 -35.13 47.55
N ILE A 51 9.68 -35.52 47.51
CA ILE A 51 8.40 -34.73 47.47
C ILE A 51 8.54 -33.22 47.09
N ASP A 52 7.81 -32.64 46.13
CA ASP A 52 6.41 -32.87 45.68
C ASP A 52 6.17 -32.49 44.20
N GLU A 53 4.98 -32.79 43.68
CA GLU A 53 4.52 -32.29 42.37
C GLU A 53 4.24 -30.78 42.40
N GLN A 54 4.87 -29.98 41.53
CA GLN A 54 4.40 -28.63 41.21
C GLN A 54 4.32 -28.41 39.70
N GLU A 55 3.08 -28.38 39.23
CA GLU A 55 2.64 -27.96 37.91
C GLU A 55 2.88 -26.45 37.72
N GLY A 56 3.29 -26.07 36.50
CA GLY A 56 3.17 -24.69 36.01
C GLY A 56 4.45 -23.84 36.06
N GLN A 57 4.92 -23.45 34.87
CA GLN A 57 4.77 -22.05 34.44
C GLN A 57 4.91 -21.96 32.91
N GLU A 58 3.78 -22.10 32.22
CA GLU A 58 3.63 -21.40 30.95
C GLU A 58 3.85 -19.91 31.24
N HIS A 59 4.77 -19.27 30.51
CA HIS A 59 4.93 -17.81 30.55
C HIS A 59 3.79 -17.15 29.80
N ASP A 60 2.61 -17.26 30.39
CA ASP A 60 1.39 -16.61 29.97
C ASP A 60 1.55 -15.11 30.22
N GLN A 61 2.14 -14.42 29.25
CA GLN A 61 2.19 -12.97 29.22
C GLN A 61 0.78 -12.42 29.02
N HIS A 62 0.01 -12.43 30.10
CA HIS A 62 -1.25 -11.72 30.28
C HIS A 62 -1.01 -10.20 30.28
N GLN A 63 -0.46 -9.69 29.17
CA GLN A 63 -0.71 -8.32 28.77
C GLN A 63 -2.21 -8.20 28.50
N GLN A 64 -2.92 -7.67 29.50
CA GLN A 64 -4.25 -7.10 29.35
C GLN A 64 -4.14 -5.90 28.38
N GLY A 65 -4.03 -6.23 27.10
CA GLY A 65 -3.91 -5.27 26.02
C GLY A 65 -5.21 -4.49 25.91
N PHE A 66 -5.15 -3.20 26.27
CA PHE A 66 -6.18 -2.22 25.95
C PHE A 66 -6.58 -2.40 24.48
N ASP A 67 -7.87 -2.69 24.24
CA ASP A 67 -8.34 -3.32 23.01
C ASP A 67 -7.92 -2.53 21.76
N GLN A 68 -6.81 -2.94 21.14
CA GLN A 68 -6.02 -2.05 20.30
C GLN A 68 -6.66 -1.96 18.90
N GLN A 69 -7.56 -1.00 18.74
CA GLN A 69 -8.22 -0.73 17.47
C GLN A 69 -7.21 -0.26 16.43
N LYS A 70 -6.75 -1.18 15.58
CA LYS A 70 -5.84 -0.93 14.46
C LYS A 70 -6.56 -0.29 13.25
N GLU A 71 -5.82 0.46 12.44
CA GLU A 71 -6.30 1.00 11.16
C GLU A 71 -6.65 -0.14 10.19
N ALA A 72 -7.67 0.05 9.34
CA ALA A 72 -8.01 -0.91 8.29
C ALA A 72 -6.97 -0.90 7.16
N GLU A 73 -6.37 -2.05 6.86
CA GLU A 73 -5.41 -2.16 5.77
C GLU A 73 -6.14 -2.19 4.42
N ILE A 74 -5.74 -1.31 3.51
CA ILE A 74 -6.37 -1.11 2.21
C ILE A 74 -5.36 -1.48 1.13
N THR A 75 -5.79 -2.24 0.14
CA THR A 75 -4.96 -2.59 -1.03
C THR A 75 -5.77 -2.40 -2.29
N VAL A 76 -5.43 -1.38 -3.08
CA VAL A 76 -5.99 -1.21 -4.43
C VAL A 76 -5.46 -2.35 -5.29
N LYS A 77 -6.34 -3.15 -5.91
CA LYS A 77 -5.97 -4.34 -6.69
C LYS A 77 -5.83 -3.99 -8.17
N SER A 78 -6.90 -3.50 -8.77
CA SER A 78 -6.92 -3.20 -10.21
C SER A 78 -8.01 -2.22 -10.61
N LEU A 79 -7.76 -1.46 -11.67
CA LEU A 79 -8.76 -0.70 -12.41
C LEU A 79 -8.96 -1.36 -13.78
N THR A 80 -10.17 -1.85 -14.05
CA THR A 80 -10.56 -2.28 -15.41
C THR A 80 -11.28 -1.13 -16.09
N VAL A 81 -10.83 -0.74 -17.29
CA VAL A 81 -11.50 0.28 -18.11
C VAL A 81 -12.33 -0.46 -19.17
N SER A 82 -13.64 -0.24 -19.17
CA SER A 82 -14.60 -0.89 -20.08
C SER A 82 -14.86 -0.05 -21.33
N ASN A 83 -14.81 1.28 -21.20
CA ASN A 83 -15.00 2.24 -22.29
C ASN A 83 -14.14 3.48 -22.01
N LEU A 84 -13.44 3.97 -23.03
CA LEU A 84 -12.69 5.23 -23.00
C LEU A 84 -12.78 5.86 -24.40
N HIS A 85 -13.52 6.96 -24.55
CA HIS A 85 -13.65 7.65 -25.83
C HIS A 85 -13.67 9.17 -25.70
N ILE A 86 -13.16 9.85 -26.72
CA ILE A 86 -13.16 11.31 -26.81
C ILE A 86 -14.00 11.74 -28.01
N GLY A 87 -15.07 12.49 -27.72
CA GLY A 87 -15.85 13.21 -28.72
C GLY A 87 -15.46 14.69 -28.81
N LYS A 88 -15.99 15.37 -29.81
CA LYS A 88 -16.12 16.84 -29.84
C LYS A 88 -17.57 17.19 -29.51
N GLY A 89 -17.80 18.26 -28.77
CA GLY A 89 -19.14 18.76 -28.47
C GLY A 89 -19.10 20.16 -27.87
N THR A 90 -20.27 20.73 -27.61
CA THR A 90 -20.41 21.95 -26.80
C THR A 90 -20.80 21.57 -25.39
N ASP A 91 -20.32 22.31 -24.40
CA ASP A 91 -20.80 22.19 -23.03
C ASP A 91 -22.14 22.94 -22.84
N PHE A 92 -22.64 23.02 -21.61
CA PHE A 92 -23.87 23.75 -21.29
C PHE A 92 -23.75 25.28 -21.53
N SER A 93 -22.54 25.85 -21.49
CA SER A 93 -22.30 27.26 -21.80
C SER A 93 -22.18 27.55 -23.31
N GLY A 94 -22.20 26.52 -24.16
CA GLY A 94 -22.03 26.64 -25.61
C GLY A 94 -20.57 26.65 -26.07
N VAL A 95 -19.60 26.48 -25.17
CA VAL A 95 -18.17 26.47 -25.49
C VAL A 95 -17.81 25.14 -26.18
N PRO A 96 -17.26 25.17 -27.41
CA PRO A 96 -16.78 23.97 -28.09
C PRO A 96 -15.57 23.37 -27.36
N THR A 97 -15.66 22.10 -26.97
CA THR A 97 -14.62 21.40 -26.23
C THR A 97 -14.55 19.91 -26.62
N LYS A 98 -13.41 19.27 -26.31
CA LYS A 98 -13.33 17.81 -26.30
C LYS A 98 -14.07 17.28 -25.07
N MET A 99 -14.87 16.25 -25.28
CA MET A 99 -15.70 15.57 -24.28
C MET A 99 -15.15 14.17 -24.06
N LEU A 100 -14.73 13.85 -22.84
CA LEU A 100 -14.24 12.52 -22.47
C LEU A 100 -15.36 11.72 -21.81
N THR A 101 -15.57 10.50 -22.28
CA THR A 101 -16.41 9.51 -21.61
C THR A 101 -15.55 8.33 -21.21
N VAL A 102 -15.70 7.89 -19.97
CA VAL A 102 -14.98 6.75 -19.41
C VAL A 102 -15.91 5.95 -18.50
N ASN A 103 -15.83 4.62 -18.58
CA ASN A 103 -16.48 3.72 -17.65
C ASN A 103 -15.49 2.61 -17.27
N GLY A 104 -15.39 2.32 -15.97
CA GLY A 104 -14.56 1.24 -15.46
C GLY A 104 -15.01 0.71 -14.11
N SER A 105 -14.34 -0.33 -13.63
CA SER A 105 -14.54 -0.90 -12.30
C SER A 105 -13.23 -0.96 -11.53
N LEU A 106 -13.20 -0.29 -10.39
CA LEU A 106 -12.10 -0.33 -9.44
C LEU A 106 -12.31 -1.47 -8.44
N ARG A 107 -11.34 -2.38 -8.34
CA ARG A 107 -11.29 -3.44 -7.33
C ARG A 107 -10.26 -3.12 -6.25
N MET A 108 -10.65 -3.27 -4.98
CA MET A 108 -9.76 -3.13 -3.83
C MET A 108 -10.08 -4.14 -2.73
N SER A 109 -9.06 -4.56 -1.98
CA SER A 109 -9.18 -5.30 -0.72
C SER A 109 -9.18 -4.32 0.44
N ILE A 110 -10.00 -4.61 1.45
CA ILE A 110 -10.01 -3.94 2.74
C ILE A 110 -9.97 -5.03 3.80
N TYR A 111 -8.98 -4.98 4.70
CA TYR A 111 -8.82 -5.88 5.83
C TYR A 111 -9.09 -5.13 7.13
N ASN A 112 -9.83 -5.77 8.03
CA ASN A 112 -10.02 -5.27 9.39
C ASN A 112 -9.15 -6.10 10.35
N PRO A 113 -7.95 -5.62 10.74
CA PRO A 113 -7.11 -6.28 11.75
C PRO A 113 -7.66 -6.15 13.18
N ALA A 114 -8.68 -5.31 13.43
CA ALA A 114 -9.21 -5.09 14.77
C ALA A 114 -10.02 -6.29 15.30
N THR A 115 -10.03 -6.38 16.63
CA THR A 115 -10.83 -7.27 17.49
C THR A 115 -12.33 -6.96 17.45
N VAL A 116 -12.70 -5.72 17.12
CA VAL A 116 -14.07 -5.24 16.94
C VAL A 116 -14.41 -5.05 15.46
N GLY A 117 -15.71 -5.05 15.13
CA GLY A 117 -16.18 -4.73 13.79
C GLY A 117 -16.15 -3.23 13.51
N ILE A 118 -15.95 -2.88 12.23
CA ILE A 118 -15.83 -1.50 11.76
C ILE A 118 -16.87 -1.19 10.69
N HIS A 119 -17.34 0.05 10.65
CA HIS A 119 -18.09 0.56 9.50
C HIS A 119 -17.12 1.23 8.53
N VAL A 120 -17.13 0.78 7.27
CA VAL A 120 -16.29 1.28 6.20
C VAL A 120 -17.12 2.18 5.29
N SER A 121 -16.54 3.30 4.90
CA SER A 121 -17.11 4.28 3.95
C SER A 121 -15.99 4.97 3.17
N SER A 122 -16.32 5.67 2.10
CA SER A 122 -15.35 6.50 1.37
C SER A 122 -15.95 7.85 0.96
N THR A 123 -15.06 8.82 0.70
CA THR A 123 -15.40 9.95 -0.18
C THR A 123 -15.71 9.43 -1.60
N PRO A 124 -16.30 10.26 -2.49
CA PRO A 124 -16.35 9.94 -3.91
C PRO A 124 -14.95 9.60 -4.43
N ILE A 125 -14.86 8.50 -5.16
CA ILE A 125 -13.66 8.03 -5.84
C ILE A 125 -13.53 8.83 -7.12
N LYS A 126 -12.49 9.65 -7.24
CA LYS A 126 -12.27 10.53 -8.38
C LYS A 126 -11.12 10.02 -9.24
N LEU A 127 -11.33 9.98 -10.54
CA LEU A 127 -10.28 9.85 -11.54
C LEU A 127 -10.02 11.23 -12.11
N ILE A 128 -8.79 11.72 -11.99
CA ILE A 128 -8.45 13.13 -12.26
C ILE A 128 -7.43 13.20 -13.39
N TYR A 129 -7.71 14.00 -14.42
CA TYR A 129 -6.80 14.32 -15.52
C TYR A 129 -6.70 15.84 -15.61
N SER A 130 -5.48 16.40 -15.54
CA SER A 130 -5.24 17.85 -15.60
C SER A 130 -6.19 18.65 -14.67
N GLU A 131 -6.26 18.24 -13.41
CA GLU A 131 -7.13 18.78 -12.35
C GLU A 131 -8.66 18.57 -12.53
N ILE A 132 -9.10 18.16 -13.72
CA ILE A 132 -10.50 17.85 -14.03
C ILE A 132 -10.85 16.43 -13.56
N ALA A 133 -11.95 16.28 -12.81
CA ALA A 133 -12.49 14.98 -12.41
C ALA A 133 -13.22 14.32 -13.59
N ILE A 134 -12.50 13.51 -14.37
CA ILE A 134 -12.99 12.86 -15.59
C ILE A 134 -13.90 11.65 -15.31
N ALA A 135 -13.86 11.10 -14.10
CA ALA A 135 -14.75 10.02 -13.68
C ALA A 135 -14.98 10.06 -12.17
N THR A 136 -16.16 9.62 -11.74
CA THR A 136 -16.50 9.49 -10.33
C THR A 136 -17.14 8.13 -10.04
N GLY A 137 -16.92 7.61 -8.83
CA GLY A 137 -17.59 6.41 -8.32
C GLY A 137 -17.81 6.53 -6.81
N GLN A 138 -18.73 5.76 -6.24
CA GLN A 138 -19.01 5.82 -4.80
C GLN A 138 -19.01 4.44 -4.17
N LEU A 139 -18.18 4.24 -3.14
CA LEU A 139 -18.25 3.04 -2.31
C LEU A 139 -19.54 3.10 -1.47
N LYS A 140 -20.38 2.07 -1.57
CA LYS A 140 -21.51 1.87 -0.65
C LYS A 140 -20.97 1.60 0.75
N LYS A 141 -21.48 2.31 1.77
CA LYS A 141 -21.09 2.12 3.17
C LYS A 141 -21.48 0.70 3.63
N TYR A 142 -20.63 0.04 4.40
CA TYR A 142 -20.91 -1.31 4.88
C TYR A 142 -20.26 -1.60 6.24
N TYR A 143 -20.78 -2.59 6.96
CA TYR A 143 -20.16 -3.14 8.17
C TYR A 143 -19.20 -4.28 7.81
N GLN A 144 -18.01 -4.27 8.41
CA GLN A 144 -16.97 -5.27 8.26
C GLN A 144 -16.70 -5.94 9.62
N PRO A 145 -16.88 -7.28 9.74
CA PRO A 145 -16.58 -8.01 10.98
C PRO A 145 -15.12 -7.87 11.43
N ARG A 146 -14.85 -8.21 12.69
CA ARG A 146 -13.50 -8.35 13.24
C ARG A 146 -12.64 -9.34 12.43
N LYS A 147 -11.32 -9.11 12.38
CA LYS A 147 -10.32 -9.99 11.73
C LYS A 147 -10.70 -10.48 10.32
N SER A 148 -11.40 -9.67 9.52
CA SER A 148 -12.01 -10.10 8.26
C SER A 148 -11.49 -9.35 7.03
N HIS A 149 -11.36 -10.04 5.89
CA HIS A 149 -11.07 -9.43 4.58
C HIS A 149 -12.35 -9.27 3.75
N ARG A 150 -12.47 -8.16 3.04
CA ARG A 150 -13.49 -7.96 1.99
C ARG A 150 -12.83 -7.42 0.72
N THR A 151 -13.17 -8.00 -0.43
CA THR A 151 -12.89 -7.35 -1.73
C THR A 151 -14.15 -6.61 -2.17
N VAL A 152 -14.01 -5.37 -2.60
CA VAL A 152 -15.10 -4.54 -3.13
C VAL A 152 -14.78 -4.11 -4.56
N SER A 153 -15.82 -4.05 -5.40
CA SER A 153 -15.77 -3.50 -6.75
C SER A 153 -16.64 -2.24 -6.79
N VAL A 154 -16.11 -1.13 -7.27
CA VAL A 154 -16.82 0.15 -7.39
C VAL A 154 -16.79 0.56 -8.85
N THR A 155 -17.96 0.79 -9.45
CA THR A 155 -18.05 1.40 -10.79
C THR A 155 -17.60 2.86 -10.70
N VAL A 156 -16.73 3.26 -11.61
CA VAL A 156 -16.22 4.63 -11.74
C VAL A 156 -16.52 5.07 -13.16
N GLU A 157 -17.33 6.12 -13.31
CA GLU A 157 -17.82 6.57 -14.62
C GLU A 157 -17.82 8.10 -14.75
N GLY A 158 -17.68 8.57 -15.98
CA GLY A 158 -17.88 9.94 -16.40
C GLY A 158 -18.40 9.96 -17.81
N ASN A 159 -19.47 10.71 -18.07
CA ASN A 159 -20.18 10.73 -19.35
C ASN A 159 -20.08 12.12 -19.95
N LYS A 160 -19.46 12.24 -21.14
CA LYS A 160 -19.26 13.51 -21.86
C LYS A 160 -18.68 14.62 -20.97
N VAL A 161 -17.64 14.31 -20.19
CA VAL A 161 -16.99 15.28 -19.30
C VAL A 161 -16.17 16.27 -20.14
N PRO A 162 -16.44 17.58 -20.09
CA PRO A 162 -15.68 18.58 -20.84
C PRO A 162 -14.25 18.70 -20.31
N LEU A 163 -13.28 18.69 -21.23
CA LEU A 163 -11.86 18.81 -20.89
C LEU A 163 -11.29 20.24 -21.00
N TYR A 164 -12.09 21.25 -21.38
CA TYR A 164 -11.74 22.68 -21.39
C TYR A 164 -10.26 23.00 -21.72
N GLY A 165 -9.85 22.74 -22.96
CA GLY A 165 -8.47 22.97 -23.42
C GLY A 165 -7.45 21.90 -23.01
N ALA A 166 -7.59 21.25 -21.84
CA ALA A 166 -6.69 20.16 -21.41
C ALA A 166 -6.70 18.97 -22.39
N GLY A 167 -7.80 18.77 -23.13
CA GLY A 167 -7.89 17.77 -24.20
C GLY A 167 -6.95 18.00 -25.39
N SER A 168 -6.26 19.14 -25.48
CA SER A 168 -5.22 19.40 -26.49
C SER A 168 -3.92 18.63 -26.21
N ASN A 169 -3.62 18.33 -24.95
CA ASN A 169 -2.39 17.64 -24.53
C ASN A 169 -2.50 16.10 -24.61
N LEU A 170 -3.66 15.58 -25.03
CA LEU A 170 -3.89 14.15 -25.14
C LEU A 170 -3.28 13.58 -26.40
N VAL A 171 -2.51 12.50 -26.25
CA VAL A 171 -1.88 11.79 -27.36
C VAL A 171 -2.92 10.85 -27.97
N PHE A 172 -3.23 11.09 -29.24
CA PHE A 172 -4.07 10.23 -30.06
C PHE A 172 -3.14 9.34 -30.90
N SER A 173 -3.19 8.03 -30.65
CA SER A 173 -2.61 7.02 -31.53
C SER A 173 -3.58 6.69 -32.66
N GLN A 174 -3.07 6.10 -33.75
CA GLN A 174 -3.90 5.56 -34.83
C GLN A 174 -4.91 4.50 -34.33
N THR A 175 -4.64 3.87 -33.18
CA THR A 175 -5.43 2.78 -32.59
C THR A 175 -6.17 3.13 -31.30
N GLY A 176 -6.04 4.36 -30.77
CA GLY A 176 -6.67 4.71 -29.50
C GLY A 176 -6.17 5.98 -28.82
N VAL A 177 -6.68 6.23 -27.63
CA VAL A 177 -6.38 7.40 -26.79
C VAL A 177 -5.68 6.95 -25.50
N VAL A 178 -4.63 7.68 -25.11
CA VAL A 178 -3.94 7.49 -23.83
C VAL A 178 -4.18 8.71 -22.92
N VAL A 179 -4.68 8.48 -21.70
CA VAL A 179 -5.04 9.53 -20.72
C VAL A 179 -4.30 9.32 -19.39
N PRO A 180 -3.20 10.04 -19.11
CA PRO A 180 -2.44 9.93 -17.87
C PRO A 180 -3.20 10.58 -16.71
N SER A 181 -3.78 9.77 -15.84
CA SER A 181 -4.72 10.19 -14.78
C SER A 181 -4.17 9.91 -13.38
N THR A 182 -4.81 10.46 -12.36
CA THR A 182 -4.59 10.07 -10.95
C THR A 182 -5.92 9.66 -10.32
N LEU A 183 -5.96 8.47 -9.75
CA LEU A 183 -7.08 7.97 -8.94
C LEU A 183 -6.91 8.49 -7.50
N LYS A 184 -7.84 9.30 -7.00
CA LYS A 184 -7.79 9.88 -5.65
C LYS A 184 -9.09 9.64 -4.87
N PHE A 185 -8.95 9.17 -3.63
CA PHE A 185 -10.06 9.00 -2.68
C PHE A 185 -9.58 8.86 -1.25
N GLU A 186 -10.50 8.99 -0.29
CA GLU A 186 -10.26 8.70 1.12
C GLU A 186 -11.21 7.59 1.58
N ILE A 187 -10.68 6.59 2.28
CA ILE A 187 -11.48 5.60 3.01
C ILE A 187 -11.51 5.97 4.49
N GLN A 188 -12.72 5.97 5.05
CA GLN A 188 -12.98 6.19 6.46
C GLN A 188 -13.45 4.87 7.09
N SER A 189 -12.72 4.40 8.10
CA SER A 189 -13.16 3.30 8.97
C SER A 189 -13.49 3.86 10.35
N GLN A 190 -14.62 3.42 10.92
CA GLN A 190 -15.03 3.82 12.26
C GLN A 190 -15.43 2.59 13.08
N GLY A 191 -14.91 2.50 14.30
CA GLY A 191 -15.13 1.39 15.23
C GLY A 191 -15.49 1.88 16.62
N ASN A 192 -15.98 0.94 17.43
CA ASN A 192 -16.40 1.17 18.79
C ASN A 192 -15.53 0.28 19.68
N VAL A 193 -14.65 0.88 20.49
CA VAL A 193 -13.64 0.14 21.29
C VAL A 193 -14.23 -0.36 22.59
N VAL A 194 -14.89 0.54 23.33
CA VAL A 194 -15.49 0.25 24.64
C VAL A 194 -16.97 0.58 24.57
N GLY A 195 -17.79 -0.43 24.27
CA GLY A 195 -19.23 -0.27 24.09
C GLY A 195 -19.58 0.81 23.06
N LYS A 196 -20.49 1.72 23.39
CA LYS A 196 -20.78 2.93 22.57
C LYS A 196 -20.00 4.17 23.03
N LEU A 197 -19.15 4.06 24.05
CA LEU A 197 -18.51 5.19 24.73
C LEU A 197 -17.32 5.73 23.94
N VAL A 198 -16.42 4.85 23.49
CA VAL A 198 -15.20 5.23 22.76
C VAL A 198 -15.34 4.85 21.30
N LYS A 199 -15.46 5.86 20.42
CA LYS A 199 -15.56 5.69 18.98
C LYS A 199 -14.29 6.16 18.27
N THR A 200 -13.55 5.22 17.70
CA THR A 200 -12.37 5.48 16.86
C THR A 200 -12.79 5.79 15.43
N LYS A 201 -11.99 6.61 14.75
CA LYS A 201 -12.14 6.95 13.33
C LYS A 201 -10.76 7.04 12.69
N TYR A 202 -10.51 6.23 11.67
CA TYR A 202 -9.31 6.31 10.85
C TYR A 202 -9.66 6.78 9.44
N ARG A 203 -8.72 7.51 8.82
CA ARG A 203 -8.83 8.05 7.46
C ARG A 203 -7.57 7.69 6.70
N LYS A 204 -7.72 6.91 5.63
CA LYS A 204 -6.64 6.64 4.68
C LYS A 204 -6.88 7.43 3.40
N HIS A 205 -5.92 8.26 3.02
CA HIS A 205 -5.90 8.87 1.70
C HIS A 205 -5.18 7.94 0.71
N ILE A 206 -5.80 7.69 -0.44
CA ILE A 206 -5.26 6.90 -1.53
C ILE A 206 -5.07 7.82 -2.74
N SER A 207 -3.89 7.80 -3.36
CA SER A 207 -3.57 8.56 -4.56
C SER A 207 -2.69 7.71 -5.49
N CYS A 208 -3.29 7.04 -6.47
CA CYS A 208 -2.57 6.20 -7.43
C CYS A 208 -2.39 6.92 -8.78
N PRO A 209 -1.17 7.10 -9.31
CA PRO A 209 -1.00 7.44 -10.73
C PRO A 209 -1.47 6.25 -11.59
N VAL A 210 -2.20 6.54 -12.67
CA VAL A 210 -2.77 5.50 -13.56
C VAL A 210 -2.90 6.02 -14.98
N VAL A 211 -2.36 5.30 -15.96
CA VAL A 211 -2.51 5.63 -17.37
C VAL A 211 -3.67 4.81 -17.94
N LEU A 212 -4.69 5.50 -18.46
CA LEU A 212 -5.82 4.87 -19.14
C LEU A 212 -5.46 4.73 -20.63
N ASP A 213 -5.74 3.58 -21.21
CA ASP A 213 -5.47 3.30 -22.62
C ASP A 213 -6.71 2.66 -23.26
N SER A 214 -7.25 3.31 -24.29
CA SER A 214 -8.44 2.84 -24.99
C SER A 214 -8.21 1.54 -25.77
N SER A 215 -6.96 1.24 -26.14
CA SER A 215 -6.60 0.04 -26.92
C SER A 215 -6.44 -1.21 -26.03
N ASN A 216 -6.38 -1.04 -24.71
CA ASN A 216 -6.03 -2.10 -23.77
C ASN A 216 -7.11 -2.32 -22.70
N SER A 217 -7.95 -3.33 -22.92
CA SER A 217 -9.02 -3.75 -22.00
C SER A 217 -8.55 -4.56 -20.79
N LYS A 218 -7.24 -4.85 -20.67
CA LYS A 218 -6.70 -5.66 -19.56
C LYS A 218 -6.80 -4.86 -18.23
N PRO A 219 -7.14 -5.51 -17.10
CA PRO A 219 -7.16 -4.83 -15.81
C PRO A 219 -5.79 -4.26 -15.44
N ILE A 220 -5.71 -2.94 -15.24
CA ILE A 220 -4.51 -2.25 -14.79
C ILE A 220 -4.28 -2.65 -13.33
N LYS A 221 -3.23 -3.44 -13.07
CA LYS A 221 -2.90 -3.91 -11.72
C LYS A 221 -2.03 -2.88 -11.01
N PHE A 222 -2.40 -2.52 -9.77
CA PHE A 222 -1.56 -1.67 -8.92
C PHE A 222 -0.55 -2.55 -8.17
N LYS A 223 0.69 -2.07 -8.03
CA LYS A 223 1.70 -2.73 -7.20
C LYS A 223 1.51 -2.29 -5.75
N LYS A 224 1.76 -3.17 -4.80
CA LYS A 224 1.88 -2.81 -3.38
C LYS A 224 2.91 -1.66 -3.27
N ASN A 225 2.56 -0.57 -2.59
CA ASN A 225 3.35 0.67 -2.43
C ASN A 225 3.31 1.65 -3.63
N THR A 226 2.62 1.37 -4.75
CA THR A 226 2.25 2.44 -5.72
C THR A 226 1.00 3.20 -5.29
N CYS A 227 0.26 2.60 -4.36
CA CYS A 227 -0.72 3.14 -3.44
C CYS A 227 -0.61 2.34 -2.13
#